data_AF-A0A1J8P3F0-F1
#
_entry.id   AF-A0A1J8P3F0-F1
#
_cell.length_a   1.000
_cell.length_b   1.000
_cell.length_c   1.000
_cell.angle_alpha   90.00
_cell.angle_beta   90.00
_cell.angle_gamma   90.00
#
_symmetry.space_group_name_H-M   'P 1'
#
loop_
_entity.id
_entity.type
_entity.pdbx_description
1 polymer ?
#
loop_
_entity_poly.entity_id
_entity_poly.type
_entity_poly.pdbx_seq_one_letter_code
_entity_poly.pdbx_strand_id
1 'polypeptide(L)'
;VRSGTSIKYYHIKAADGPLAKGTLLYTSKKTSNVNTQLFLDSAFLSVGAKLSAMQIFSNNHLPFSVDVYAPKPISTNAWQIDTTTADNNGVFTLGDKIKLTLTIDEAVTLAKVGSNKIMIAGKAFLLTGENGTVTNTLVFTYTVQINDKIDAQYFNISNKNDIILNNVTDSDGNNINFDSITYTTPVKLSNTSLDNNLTISSDKRITLTNGVYEKTTNAGWNSDVTSTKGFVNDGYVIAKIGALGKSMMLGLSSDDTDNSYGSIDYALYADGGIGSKFVIYENGDRKKDTGVAYAIGDYMKV
;
A
#
# COMPACT_ATOMS: atom_id res chain seq x y z
N VAL A 1 30.55 5.87 30.32
CA VAL A 1 30.82 7.32 30.54
C VAL A 1 32.21 7.50 31.13
N ARG A 2 33.01 8.38 30.54
CA ARG A 2 34.29 8.78 31.11
C ARG A 2 34.09 9.96 32.08
N SER A 3 34.67 9.87 33.27
CA SER A 3 34.65 10.93 34.29
C SER A 3 36.08 11.12 34.79
N GLY A 4 36.79 12.12 34.25
CA GLY A 4 38.23 12.23 34.45
C GLY A 4 38.97 11.01 33.86
N THR A 5 39.74 10.30 34.68
CA THR A 5 40.46 9.09 34.26
C THR A 5 39.65 7.80 34.43
N SER A 6 38.51 7.81 35.10
CA SER A 6 37.71 6.60 35.33
C SER A 6 36.67 6.37 34.24
N ILE A 7 36.45 5.09 33.89
CA ILE A 7 35.33 4.66 33.05
C ILE A 7 34.23 4.09 33.95
N LYS A 8 33.02 4.63 33.80
CA LYS A 8 31.81 4.24 34.55
C LYS A 8 30.78 3.64 33.60
N TYR A 9 30.12 2.58 34.04
CA TYR A 9 29.14 1.80 33.29
C TYR A 9 27.77 1.98 33.91
N TYR A 10 26.77 2.29 33.09
CA TYR A 10 25.42 2.61 33.56
C TYR A 10 24.39 1.74 32.85
N HIS A 11 23.27 1.49 33.53
CA HIS A 11 22.04 1.00 32.94
C HIS A 11 21.01 2.12 32.95
N ILE A 12 20.36 2.36 31.81
CA ILE A 12 19.29 3.35 31.67
C ILE A 12 18.04 2.59 31.26
N LYS A 13 16.93 2.80 31.97
CA LYS A 13 15.64 2.20 31.56
C LYS A 13 15.05 3.03 30.43
N ALA A 14 14.33 2.37 29.53
CA ALA A 14 13.67 3.04 28.41
C ALA A 14 12.78 4.22 28.85
N ALA A 15 12.04 4.06 29.95
CA ALA A 15 11.14 5.09 30.48
C ALA A 15 11.85 6.38 30.94
N ASP A 16 13.15 6.31 31.25
CA ASP A 16 13.92 7.46 31.73
C ASP A 16 14.47 8.31 30.56
N GLY A 17 14.45 7.75 29.33
CA GLY A 17 15.00 8.37 28.14
C GLY A 17 16.52 8.25 28.01
N PRO A 18 17.08 8.40 26.80
CA PRO A 18 18.48 8.09 26.49
C PRO A 18 19.50 9.02 27.15
N LEU A 19 19.07 10.22 27.58
CA LEU A 19 19.93 11.22 28.23
C LEU A 19 19.90 11.13 29.76
N ALA A 20 19.14 10.19 30.33
CA ALA A 20 19.11 10.01 31.77
C ALA A 20 20.47 9.56 32.31
N LYS A 21 20.77 9.96 33.55
CA LYS A 21 22.01 9.58 34.24
C LYS A 21 22.16 8.05 34.39
N GLY A 22 21.03 7.34 34.49
CA GLY A 22 20.97 5.90 34.71
C GLY A 22 21.48 5.45 36.09
N THR A 23 21.40 4.15 36.32
CA THR A 23 21.94 3.47 37.52
C THR A 23 23.38 3.07 37.26
N LEU A 24 24.32 3.51 38.10
CA LEU A 24 25.73 3.10 38.02
C LEU A 24 25.84 1.61 38.33
N LEU A 25 26.33 0.84 37.37
CA LEU A 25 26.60 -0.60 37.53
C LEU A 25 28.01 -0.84 38.05
N TYR A 26 29.00 -0.12 37.50
CA TYR A 26 30.40 -0.38 37.78
C TYR A 26 31.29 0.83 37.48
N THR A 27 32.39 0.95 38.22
CA THR A 27 33.50 1.88 37.93
C THR A 27 34.77 1.08 37.73
N SER A 28 35.40 1.24 36.56
CA SER A 28 36.65 0.58 36.21
C SER A 28 37.79 0.96 37.16
N LYS A 29 38.52 -0.04 37.63
CA LYS A 29 39.81 0.15 38.34
C LYS A 29 40.95 0.53 37.38
N LYS A 30 40.82 0.21 36.09
CA LYS A 30 41.75 0.66 35.05
C LYS A 30 41.41 2.11 34.67
N THR A 31 42.39 2.98 34.78
CA THR A 31 42.28 4.38 34.39
C THR A 31 42.56 4.55 32.89
N SER A 32 41.78 5.41 32.25
CA SER A 32 42.03 5.91 30.91
C SER A 32 42.76 7.26 31.00
N ASN A 33 43.72 7.53 30.11
CA ASN A 33 44.38 8.85 30.01
C ASN A 33 43.41 9.85 29.38
N VAL A 34 43.18 11.00 30.05
CA VAL A 34 42.19 12.04 29.67
C VAL A 34 42.31 12.50 28.22
N ASN A 35 43.50 12.41 27.65
CA ASN A 35 43.80 12.84 26.30
C ASN A 35 43.71 11.71 25.26
N THR A 36 43.49 10.46 25.69
CA THR A 36 43.24 9.35 24.76
C THR A 36 41.84 9.49 24.17
N GLN A 37 41.78 9.63 22.84
CA GLN A 37 40.54 9.56 22.09
C GLN A 37 39.95 8.15 22.18
N LEU A 38 38.65 8.08 22.43
CA LEU A 38 37.90 6.83 22.49
C LEU A 38 36.89 6.82 21.35
N PHE A 39 36.68 5.64 20.77
CA PHE A 39 35.76 5.41 19.66
C PHE A 39 34.62 4.51 20.13
N LEU A 40 33.48 4.58 19.44
CA LEU A 40 32.45 3.56 19.57
C LEU A 40 32.94 2.29 18.86
N ASP A 41 32.81 1.15 19.54
CA ASP A 41 33.21 -0.15 19.04
C ASP A 41 32.21 -1.21 19.53
N SER A 42 31.94 -2.23 18.70
CA SER A 42 30.95 -3.28 19.00
C SER A 42 31.28 -4.59 18.28
N ALA A 43 30.87 -5.71 18.88
CA ALA A 43 30.99 -7.04 18.29
C ALA A 43 29.70 -7.84 18.51
N PHE A 44 29.27 -8.61 17.50
CA PHE A 44 28.03 -9.40 17.50
C PHE A 44 28.36 -10.89 17.50
N LEU A 45 27.76 -11.66 18.40
CA LEU A 45 28.00 -13.11 18.52
C LEU A 45 26.88 -13.95 17.87
N SER A 46 25.62 -13.66 18.21
CA SER A 46 24.47 -14.50 17.82
C SER A 46 23.79 -13.99 16.55
N VAL A 47 23.31 -14.91 15.71
CA VAL A 47 22.41 -14.60 14.60
C VAL A 47 21.18 -13.89 15.14
N GLY A 48 20.85 -12.73 14.57
CA GLY A 48 19.70 -11.92 14.98
C GLY A 48 19.95 -10.92 16.12
N ALA A 49 21.17 -10.82 16.65
CA ALA A 49 21.53 -9.76 17.61
C ALA A 49 21.46 -8.37 16.96
N LYS A 50 20.92 -7.37 17.68
CA LYS A 50 20.69 -6.02 17.17
C LYS A 50 21.09 -4.95 18.19
N LEU A 51 21.76 -3.91 17.71
CA LEU A 51 21.97 -2.63 18.41
C LEU A 51 21.44 -1.53 17.49
N SER A 52 20.72 -0.55 18.05
CA SER A 52 20.09 0.53 17.30
C SER A 52 20.26 1.86 18.03
N ALA A 53 20.19 2.97 17.29
CA ALA A 53 20.37 4.33 17.82
C ALA A 53 21.70 4.47 18.60
N MET A 54 22.81 4.03 18.00
CA MET A 54 24.13 4.15 18.62
C MET A 54 24.64 5.59 18.51
N GLN A 55 24.97 6.21 19.63
CA GLN A 55 25.36 7.63 19.70
C GLN A 55 26.63 7.82 20.53
N ILE A 56 27.49 8.77 20.13
CA ILE A 56 28.60 9.25 20.96
C ILE A 56 28.30 10.67 21.42
N PHE A 57 28.29 10.88 22.74
CA PHE A 57 28.12 12.19 23.37
C PHE A 57 29.47 12.70 23.86
N SER A 58 29.78 13.98 23.58
CA SER A 58 30.89 14.70 24.21
C SER A 58 30.36 16.03 24.76
N ASN A 59 30.91 16.51 25.88
CA ASN A 59 30.40 17.70 26.57
C ASN A 59 30.38 18.99 25.70
N ASN A 60 31.05 18.99 24.54
CA ASN A 60 31.21 20.16 23.67
C ASN A 60 30.68 19.97 22.23
N HIS A 61 30.07 18.82 21.90
CA HIS A 61 29.49 18.58 20.57
C HIS A 61 28.11 17.94 20.69
N LEU A 62 27.21 18.31 19.79
CA LEU A 62 25.95 17.60 19.59
C LEU A 62 26.25 16.10 19.42
N PRO A 63 25.39 15.20 19.94
CA PRO A 63 25.59 13.77 19.76
C PRO A 63 25.82 13.45 18.29
N PHE A 64 26.91 12.75 18.00
CA PHE A 64 27.02 12.08 16.72
C PHE A 64 26.12 10.84 16.82
N SER A 65 24.88 10.94 16.34
CA SER A 65 24.05 9.78 16.11
C SER A 65 24.53 9.09 14.84
N VAL A 66 24.85 7.82 14.95
CA VAL A 66 24.84 6.96 13.78
C VAL A 66 23.41 6.47 13.69
N ASP A 67 22.60 7.07 12.84
CA ASP A 67 21.35 6.43 12.48
C ASP A 67 21.69 5.14 11.73
N VAL A 68 21.26 4.03 12.29
CA VAL A 68 21.44 2.69 11.72
C VAL A 68 20.16 2.16 11.10
N TYR A 69 19.07 2.93 11.18
CA TYR A 69 17.84 2.64 10.46
C TYR A 69 17.96 3.25 9.07
N ALA A 70 18.20 2.39 8.09
CA ALA A 70 17.99 2.76 6.70
C ALA A 70 16.47 2.92 6.47
N PRO A 71 16.03 4.00 5.79
CA PRO A 71 14.64 4.17 5.38
C PRO A 71 14.19 2.94 4.60
N LYS A 72 12.93 2.52 4.73
CA LYS A 72 12.40 1.37 3.99
C LYS A 72 10.99 1.64 3.46
N PRO A 73 10.55 0.94 2.41
CA PRO A 73 9.15 0.97 2.00
C PRO A 73 8.22 0.64 3.17
N ILE A 74 7.10 1.36 3.29
CA ILE A 74 6.08 1.05 4.30
C ILE A 74 5.54 -0.38 4.11
N SER A 75 5.04 -1.01 5.17
CA SER A 75 4.65 -2.43 5.14
C SER A 75 3.46 -2.75 4.24
N THR A 76 2.69 -1.75 3.80
CA THR A 76 1.45 -1.93 3.05
C THR A 76 1.36 -0.90 1.94
N ASN A 77 1.15 -1.35 0.70
CA ASN A 77 0.92 -0.50 -0.48
C ASN A 77 1.97 0.63 -0.65
N ALA A 78 3.24 0.34 -0.36
CA ALA A 78 4.32 1.32 -0.50
C ALA A 78 4.51 1.83 -1.92
N TRP A 79 4.17 1.02 -2.93
CA TRP A 79 4.26 1.40 -4.34
C TRP A 79 2.87 1.55 -4.91
N GLN A 80 2.59 2.70 -5.53
CA GLN A 80 1.28 3.01 -6.10
C GLN A 80 1.44 3.65 -7.47
N ILE A 81 0.57 3.29 -8.40
CA ILE A 81 0.51 3.93 -9.71
C ILE A 81 -0.69 4.85 -9.77
N ASP A 82 -0.44 6.06 -10.25
CA ASP A 82 -1.49 6.98 -10.65
C ASP A 82 -2.10 6.48 -11.96
N THR A 83 -3.26 5.82 -11.86
CA THR A 83 -4.02 5.30 -13.00
C THR A 83 -5.01 6.32 -13.55
N THR A 84 -5.06 7.54 -13.02
CA THR A 84 -6.04 8.56 -13.46
C THR A 84 -5.88 8.97 -14.92
N THR A 85 -4.69 8.75 -15.49
CA THR A 85 -4.39 9.01 -16.91
C THR A 85 -4.65 7.81 -17.82
N ALA A 86 -4.99 6.64 -17.27
CA ALA A 86 -5.36 5.47 -18.08
C ALA A 86 -6.81 5.59 -18.57
N ASP A 87 -7.14 4.96 -19.69
CA ASP A 87 -8.53 4.86 -20.13
C ASP A 87 -9.36 3.93 -19.21
N ASN A 88 -10.67 3.82 -19.47
CA ASN A 88 -11.58 2.97 -18.68
C ASN A 88 -11.24 1.47 -18.73
N ASN A 89 -10.34 1.04 -19.61
CA ASN A 89 -9.82 -0.33 -19.70
C ASN A 89 -8.44 -0.46 -19.05
N GLY A 90 -7.93 0.60 -18.40
CA GLY A 90 -6.62 0.66 -17.80
C GLY A 90 -5.48 0.81 -18.82
N VAL A 91 -5.77 1.09 -20.08
CA VAL A 91 -4.76 1.21 -21.13
C VAL A 91 -4.18 2.62 -21.13
N PHE A 92 -2.85 2.70 -21.13
CA PHE A 92 -2.14 3.96 -21.36
C PHE A 92 -1.88 4.14 -22.86
N THR A 93 -2.11 5.35 -23.34
CA THR A 93 -1.96 5.78 -24.73
C THR A 93 -0.71 6.64 -24.94
N LEU A 94 -0.34 6.87 -26.20
CA LEU A 94 0.84 7.67 -26.56
C LEU A 94 0.81 9.04 -25.90
N GLY A 95 1.88 9.38 -25.17
CA GLY A 95 2.01 10.67 -24.49
C GLY A 95 1.47 10.69 -23.06
N ASP A 96 0.77 9.64 -22.62
CA ASP A 96 0.32 9.55 -21.23
C ASP A 96 1.52 9.48 -20.27
N LYS A 97 1.36 10.13 -19.12
CA LYS A 97 2.38 10.15 -18.06
C LYS A 97 1.96 9.22 -16.94
N ILE A 98 2.56 8.04 -16.93
CA ILE A 98 2.38 7.07 -15.84
C ILE A 98 3.25 7.53 -14.67
N LYS A 99 2.63 7.78 -13.51
CA LYS A 99 3.35 8.09 -12.27
C LYS A 99 3.36 6.89 -11.34
N LEU A 100 4.54 6.55 -10.84
CA LEU A 100 4.76 5.59 -9.77
C LEU A 100 5.19 6.35 -8.52
N THR A 101 4.44 6.21 -7.43
CA THR A 101 4.76 6.76 -6.12
C THR A 101 5.29 5.66 -5.21
N LEU A 102 6.45 5.88 -4.62
CA LEU A 102 6.99 5.11 -3.50
C LEU A 102 6.79 5.89 -2.20
N THR A 103 6.19 5.27 -1.19
CA THR A 103 6.10 5.78 0.18
C THR A 103 7.03 4.99 1.09
N ILE A 104 7.84 5.70 1.85
CA ILE A 104 8.82 5.17 2.81
C ILE A 104 8.50 5.62 4.23
N ASP A 105 8.93 4.83 5.21
CA ASP A 105 8.64 5.05 6.63
C ASP A 105 9.46 6.19 7.27
N GLU A 106 10.48 6.67 6.56
CA GLU A 106 11.39 7.72 6.99
C GLU A 106 11.72 8.64 5.82
N ALA A 107 11.93 9.94 6.09
CA ALA A 107 12.11 10.92 5.04
C ALA A 107 13.51 10.86 4.43
N VAL A 108 13.61 11.09 3.12
CA VAL A 108 14.87 11.20 2.38
C VAL A 108 14.98 12.54 1.68
N THR A 109 16.20 12.95 1.39
CA THR A 109 16.50 14.10 0.53
C THR A 109 16.59 13.64 -0.92
N LEU A 110 15.77 14.22 -1.80
CA LEU A 110 15.83 13.94 -3.23
C LEU A 110 17.15 14.45 -3.81
N ALA A 111 17.77 13.64 -4.65
CA ALA A 111 18.95 14.01 -5.41
C ALA A 111 18.91 13.37 -6.79
N LYS A 112 19.71 13.91 -7.73
CA LYS A 112 19.83 13.42 -9.11
C LYS A 112 18.47 13.15 -9.76
N VAL A 113 17.49 14.03 -9.50
CA VAL A 113 16.17 14.01 -10.16
C VAL A 113 16.36 14.00 -11.67
N GLY A 114 15.57 13.20 -12.38
CA GLY A 114 15.70 12.95 -13.82
C GLY A 114 16.75 11.90 -14.21
N SER A 115 17.65 11.50 -13.29
CA SER A 115 18.63 10.42 -13.53
C SER A 115 18.35 9.15 -12.73
N ASN A 116 17.91 9.30 -11.48
CA ASN A 116 17.44 8.19 -10.67
C ASN A 116 16.18 7.57 -11.28
N LYS A 117 16.07 6.24 -11.26
CA LYS A 117 15.04 5.54 -12.02
C LYS A 117 14.63 4.20 -11.44
N ILE A 118 13.41 3.80 -11.78
CA ILE A 118 12.88 2.44 -11.56
C ILE A 118 12.61 1.80 -12.93
N MET A 119 13.07 0.56 -13.11
CA MET A 119 12.83 -0.22 -14.32
C MET A 119 11.56 -1.07 -14.16
N ILE A 120 10.60 -0.90 -15.06
CA ILE A 120 9.33 -1.65 -15.06
C ILE A 120 9.02 -2.03 -16.51
N ALA A 121 8.77 -3.32 -16.79
CA ALA A 121 8.55 -3.80 -18.16
C ALA A 121 9.61 -3.32 -19.18
N GLY A 122 10.87 -3.20 -18.75
CA GLY A 122 11.97 -2.68 -19.56
C GLY A 122 11.94 -1.17 -19.82
N LYS A 123 11.09 -0.41 -19.13
CA LYS A 123 10.98 1.06 -19.24
C LYS A 123 11.53 1.74 -18.00
N ALA A 124 12.20 2.86 -18.22
CA ALA A 124 12.82 3.66 -17.16
C ALA A 124 11.87 4.75 -16.67
N PHE A 125 11.29 4.56 -15.50
CA PHE A 125 10.53 5.59 -14.78
C PHE A 125 11.51 6.50 -14.07
N LEU A 126 11.58 7.76 -14.45
CA LEU A 126 12.57 8.72 -13.93
C LEU A 126 12.02 9.45 -12.71
N LEU A 127 12.85 9.62 -11.68
CA LEU A 127 12.52 10.39 -10.49
C LEU A 127 12.17 11.83 -10.89
N THR A 128 11.10 12.35 -10.32
CA THR A 128 10.60 13.72 -10.49
C THR A 128 10.62 14.48 -9.17
N GLY A 129 10.48 15.81 -9.24
CA GLY A 129 10.53 16.71 -8.08
C GLY A 129 11.69 17.69 -8.19
N GLU A 130 12.14 18.21 -7.05
CA GLU A 130 13.26 19.15 -6.95
C GLU A 130 14.39 18.51 -6.12
N ASN A 131 15.64 18.70 -6.55
CA ASN A 131 16.79 18.24 -5.76
C ASN A 131 16.85 19.03 -4.44
N GLY A 132 17.14 18.35 -3.34
CA GLY A 132 17.17 18.92 -1.99
C GLY A 132 15.84 18.84 -1.24
N THR A 133 14.74 18.45 -1.90
CA THR A 133 13.45 18.25 -1.22
C THR A 133 13.52 17.08 -0.24
N VAL A 134 13.12 17.32 1.00
CA VAL A 134 12.97 16.28 2.03
C VAL A 134 11.54 15.75 1.98
N THR A 135 11.38 14.43 1.84
CA THR A 135 10.07 13.81 1.61
C THR A 135 10.06 12.33 2.01
N ASN A 136 8.89 11.84 2.44
CA ASN A 136 8.60 10.41 2.61
C ASN A 136 8.05 9.75 1.35
N THR A 137 7.95 10.51 0.26
CA THR A 137 7.37 10.05 -1.02
C THR A 137 8.28 10.39 -2.19
N LEU A 138 8.54 9.39 -3.03
CA LEU A 138 9.32 9.55 -4.26
C LEU A 138 8.39 9.27 -5.45
N VAL A 139 8.30 10.21 -6.38
CA VAL A 139 7.46 10.07 -7.57
C VAL A 139 8.33 9.88 -8.79
N PHE A 140 8.13 8.78 -9.51
CA PHE A 140 8.79 8.45 -10.76
C PHE A 140 7.80 8.53 -11.91
N THR A 141 8.20 9.09 -13.04
CA THR A 141 7.31 9.24 -14.21
C THR A 141 7.90 8.57 -15.44
N TYR A 142 7.05 7.92 -16.21
CA TYR A 142 7.33 7.48 -17.56
C TYR A 142 6.29 8.07 -18.52
N THR A 143 6.74 8.59 -19.66
CA THR A 143 5.84 9.04 -20.74
C THR A 143 5.76 7.94 -21.78
N VAL A 144 4.54 7.45 -22.07
CA VAL A 144 4.33 6.39 -23.05
C VAL A 144 4.82 6.84 -24.42
N GLN A 145 5.65 6.01 -25.03
CA GLN A 145 6.25 6.22 -26.34
C GLN A 145 5.56 5.35 -27.40
N ILE A 146 5.80 5.68 -28.67
CA ILE A 146 5.29 4.89 -29.79
C ILE A 146 5.86 3.47 -29.75
N ASN A 147 5.01 2.48 -30.01
CA ASN A 147 5.33 1.05 -29.94
C ASN A 147 5.65 0.49 -28.54
N ASP A 148 5.36 1.23 -27.47
CA ASP A 148 5.40 0.66 -26.14
C ASP A 148 4.41 -0.49 -25.99
N LYS A 149 4.93 -1.66 -25.63
CA LYS A 149 4.13 -2.80 -25.18
C LYS A 149 4.15 -2.81 -23.66
N ILE A 150 3.13 -2.22 -23.07
CA ILE A 150 2.91 -2.22 -21.62
C ILE A 150 1.94 -3.35 -21.32
N ASP A 151 2.48 -4.56 -21.20
CA ASP A 151 1.69 -5.72 -20.79
C ASP A 151 1.61 -5.76 -19.26
N ALA A 152 0.39 -5.84 -18.72
CA ALA A 152 0.15 -5.92 -17.28
C ALA A 152 0.88 -7.11 -16.64
N GLN A 153 1.14 -8.20 -17.39
CA GLN A 153 1.85 -9.37 -16.88
C GLN A 153 3.34 -9.14 -16.64
N TYR A 154 3.92 -8.08 -17.22
CA TYR A 154 5.34 -7.69 -17.06
C TYR A 154 5.51 -6.34 -16.36
N PHE A 155 4.41 -5.75 -15.89
CA PHE A 155 4.41 -4.46 -15.23
C PHE A 155 4.64 -4.64 -13.73
N ASN A 156 5.87 -4.98 -13.38
CA ASN A 156 6.30 -5.24 -12.01
C ASN A 156 7.75 -4.80 -11.80
N ILE A 157 8.10 -4.45 -10.56
CA ILE A 157 9.51 -4.32 -10.15
C ILE A 157 9.96 -5.74 -9.79
N SER A 158 10.82 -6.31 -10.63
CA SER A 158 11.15 -7.73 -10.56
C SER A 158 12.26 -8.01 -9.56
N ASN A 159 13.18 -7.07 -9.34
CA ASN A 159 14.31 -7.26 -8.45
C ASN A 159 14.91 -5.92 -7.98
N LYS A 160 15.75 -5.96 -6.94
CA LYS A 160 16.43 -4.77 -6.39
C LYS A 160 17.27 -4.01 -7.43
N ASN A 161 17.84 -4.67 -8.45
CA ASN A 161 18.65 -3.98 -9.48
C ASN A 161 17.78 -3.18 -10.47
N ASP A 162 16.47 -3.39 -10.48
CA ASP A 162 15.54 -2.53 -11.22
C ASP A 162 15.40 -1.14 -10.56
N ILE A 163 15.88 -0.98 -9.33
CA ILE A 163 15.83 0.25 -8.56
C ILE A 163 17.21 0.90 -8.57
N ILE A 164 17.31 2.07 -9.21
CA ILE A 164 18.57 2.81 -9.33
C ILE A 164 18.38 4.18 -8.69
N LEU A 165 18.74 4.26 -7.41
CA LEU A 165 18.75 5.49 -6.62
C LEU A 165 20.17 5.80 -6.17
N ASN A 166 20.65 6.97 -6.55
CA ASN A 166 21.97 7.47 -6.21
C ASN A 166 21.82 8.77 -5.43
N ASN A 167 22.45 8.82 -4.25
CA ASN A 167 22.45 9.97 -3.33
C ASN A 167 21.05 10.39 -2.85
N VAL A 168 20.06 9.50 -2.90
CA VAL A 168 18.77 9.70 -2.24
C VAL A 168 18.87 9.02 -0.88
N THR A 169 19.15 9.83 0.14
CA THR A 169 19.47 9.36 1.49
C THR A 169 18.66 10.13 2.53
N ASP A 170 18.52 9.56 3.71
CA ASP A 170 18.02 10.29 4.89
C ASP A 170 18.98 11.42 5.34
N SER A 171 18.67 12.04 6.48
CA SER A 171 19.50 13.07 7.11
C SER A 171 20.88 12.59 7.53
N ASP A 172 21.03 11.28 7.72
CA ASP A 172 22.21 10.63 8.28
C ASP A 172 23.08 9.97 7.19
N GLY A 173 22.59 9.97 5.95
CA GLY A 173 23.29 9.48 4.76
C GLY A 173 22.99 8.02 4.40
N ASN A 174 22.01 7.38 5.02
CA ASN A 174 21.62 6.01 4.69
C ASN A 174 20.82 5.95 3.39
N ASN A 175 21.11 4.94 2.58
CA ASN A 175 20.30 4.63 1.40
C ASN A 175 19.02 3.90 1.82
N ILE A 176 17.97 4.04 1.02
CA ILE A 176 16.73 3.28 1.21
C ILE A 176 17.01 1.77 1.08
N ASN A 177 16.54 1.00 2.06
CA ASN A 177 16.63 -0.45 2.09
C ASN A 177 15.46 -1.12 1.35
N PHE A 178 15.78 -1.84 0.28
CA PHE A 178 14.84 -2.62 -0.54
C PHE A 178 15.02 -4.14 -0.43
N ASP A 179 15.61 -4.65 0.65
CA ASP A 179 15.93 -6.08 0.80
C ASP A 179 14.69 -6.99 0.84
N SER A 180 13.49 -6.42 1.02
CA SER A 180 12.22 -7.14 0.90
C SER A 180 11.82 -7.47 -0.56
N ILE A 181 12.46 -6.83 -1.55
CA ILE A 181 12.16 -7.03 -2.97
C ILE A 181 13.13 -8.06 -3.55
N THR A 182 12.60 -9.20 -3.96
CA THR A 182 13.38 -10.30 -4.57
C THR A 182 12.73 -10.76 -5.87
N TYR A 183 13.47 -11.52 -6.69
CA TYR A 183 12.93 -12.11 -7.92
C TYR A 183 11.71 -13.02 -7.66
N THR A 184 11.63 -13.66 -6.50
CA THR A 184 10.51 -14.53 -6.10
C THR A 184 9.38 -13.76 -5.44
N THR A 185 9.58 -12.48 -5.09
CA THR A 185 8.58 -11.59 -4.49
C THR A 185 8.54 -10.23 -5.21
N PRO A 186 8.20 -10.20 -6.51
CA PRO A 186 8.15 -8.97 -7.28
C PRO A 186 7.03 -8.04 -6.77
N VAL A 187 7.24 -6.73 -6.88
CA VAL A 187 6.16 -5.75 -6.65
C VAL A 187 5.29 -5.71 -7.90
N LYS A 188 4.09 -6.28 -7.82
CA LYS A 188 3.13 -6.23 -8.92
C LYS A 188 2.54 -4.83 -9.01
N LEU A 189 2.70 -4.22 -10.17
CA LEU A 189 2.35 -2.83 -10.44
C LEU A 189 1.31 -2.75 -11.57
N SER A 190 0.45 -3.75 -11.72
CA SER A 190 -0.62 -3.65 -12.71
C SER A 190 -1.61 -2.54 -12.31
N ASN A 191 -2.16 -1.88 -13.32
CA ASN A 191 -3.43 -1.14 -13.32
C ASN A 191 -4.64 -1.92 -12.73
N THR A 192 -4.44 -3.18 -12.31
CA THR A 192 -5.38 -3.92 -11.46
C THR A 192 -5.12 -3.80 -9.97
N SER A 193 -4.12 -3.00 -9.54
CA SER A 193 -3.87 -2.69 -8.13
C SER A 193 -4.40 -1.30 -7.74
N LEU A 194 -5.72 -1.14 -7.80
CA LEU A 194 -6.34 -0.76 -6.53
C LEU A 194 -6.18 -2.00 -5.64
N ASP A 195 -5.95 -1.83 -4.36
CA ASP A 195 -6.27 -2.90 -3.41
C ASP A 195 -7.79 -3.15 -3.44
N ASN A 196 -8.24 -3.81 -4.51
CA ASN A 196 -9.59 -4.29 -4.80
C ASN A 196 -9.74 -5.69 -4.21
N ASN A 197 -9.20 -5.99 -3.03
CA ASN A 197 -9.63 -7.19 -2.28
C ASN A 197 -11.11 -7.07 -1.84
N LEU A 198 -11.96 -6.40 -2.61
CA LEU A 198 -13.27 -6.90 -2.97
C LEU A 198 -13.10 -8.25 -3.69
N THR A 199 -12.74 -9.30 -2.93
CA THR A 199 -12.97 -10.66 -3.44
C THR A 199 -14.47 -10.76 -3.52
N ILE A 200 -14.97 -10.71 -4.74
CA ILE A 200 -16.36 -10.99 -4.98
C ILE A 200 -16.49 -12.50 -5.03
N SER A 201 -16.85 -13.13 -3.90
CA SER A 201 -17.18 -14.56 -3.92
C SER A 201 -18.49 -14.71 -4.67
N SER A 202 -18.49 -15.61 -5.64
CA SER A 202 -19.68 -15.95 -6.39
C SER A 202 -19.92 -17.45 -6.28
N ASP A 203 -21.16 -17.84 -6.07
CA ASP A 203 -21.54 -19.25 -6.09
C ASP A 203 -21.17 -19.91 -7.43
N LYS A 204 -21.01 -21.24 -7.45
CA LYS A 204 -20.70 -22.03 -8.67
C LYS A 204 -21.69 -21.83 -9.84
N ARG A 205 -22.84 -21.20 -9.59
CA ARG A 205 -23.87 -20.87 -10.58
C ARG A 205 -23.69 -19.48 -11.19
N ILE A 206 -22.66 -18.73 -10.81
CA ILE A 206 -22.29 -17.42 -11.36
C ILE A 206 -20.98 -17.53 -12.14
N THR A 207 -20.90 -16.87 -13.29
CA THR A 207 -19.65 -16.67 -14.04
C THR A 207 -19.32 -15.20 -14.15
N LEU A 208 -18.02 -14.87 -14.02
CA LEU A 208 -17.49 -13.54 -14.31
C LEU A 208 -16.83 -13.56 -15.69
N THR A 209 -17.44 -12.88 -16.67
CA THR A 209 -16.88 -12.74 -18.02
C THR A 209 -16.83 -11.27 -18.38
N ASN A 210 -15.65 -10.75 -18.73
CA ASN A 210 -15.44 -9.35 -19.14
C ASN A 210 -16.06 -8.32 -18.17
N GLY A 211 -15.94 -8.55 -16.85
CA GLY A 211 -16.47 -7.64 -15.83
C GLY A 211 -17.99 -7.75 -15.58
N VAL A 212 -18.66 -8.74 -16.18
CA VAL A 212 -20.09 -9.00 -15.99
C VAL A 212 -20.28 -10.29 -15.18
N TYR A 213 -21.01 -10.18 -14.07
CA TYR A 213 -21.49 -11.33 -13.31
C TYR A 213 -22.80 -11.82 -13.90
N GLU A 214 -22.83 -13.08 -14.35
CA GLU A 214 -24.00 -13.70 -14.95
C GLU A 214 -24.34 -15.00 -14.23
N LYS A 215 -25.62 -15.17 -13.89
CA LYS A 215 -26.15 -16.44 -13.37
C LYS A 215 -26.39 -17.38 -14.53
N THR A 216 -25.71 -18.53 -14.54
CA THR A 216 -25.66 -19.44 -15.68
C THR A 216 -26.52 -20.68 -15.55
N THR A 217 -27.02 -21.00 -14.34
CA THR A 217 -27.82 -22.21 -14.11
C THR A 217 -28.94 -21.97 -13.10
N ASN A 218 -30.06 -22.67 -13.29
CA ASN A 218 -31.25 -22.78 -12.42
C ASN A 218 -31.88 -21.46 -11.94
N ALA A 219 -33.16 -21.22 -12.24
CA ALA A 219 -33.88 -20.07 -11.68
C ALA A 219 -34.05 -20.20 -10.14
N GLY A 220 -33.85 -19.10 -9.42
CA GLY A 220 -34.04 -19.03 -7.97
C GLY A 220 -33.02 -18.13 -7.26
N TRP A 221 -33.36 -17.71 -6.04
CA TRP A 221 -32.50 -16.96 -5.12
C TRP A 221 -31.57 -17.93 -4.36
N ASN A 222 -30.59 -18.46 -5.10
CA ASN A 222 -29.64 -19.48 -4.60
C ASN A 222 -28.22 -19.23 -5.12
N SER A 223 -27.91 -17.97 -5.40
CA SER A 223 -26.59 -17.52 -5.83
C SER A 223 -26.50 -16.02 -5.61
N ASP A 224 -25.35 -15.59 -5.15
CA ASP A 224 -25.04 -14.23 -4.83
C ASP A 224 -23.61 -13.89 -5.29
N VAL A 225 -23.25 -12.64 -5.04
CA VAL A 225 -22.02 -11.96 -5.44
C VAL A 225 -21.72 -11.01 -4.28
N THR A 226 -20.89 -11.43 -3.33
CA THR A 226 -20.61 -10.67 -2.10
C THR A 226 -19.16 -10.23 -1.99
N SER A 227 -18.90 -9.13 -1.30
CA SER A 227 -17.58 -8.55 -1.11
C SER A 227 -16.88 -8.96 0.19
N THR A 228 -15.60 -9.31 0.14
CA THR A 228 -14.79 -9.55 1.36
C THR A 228 -14.35 -8.29 2.13
N LYS A 229 -14.70 -7.10 1.65
CA LYS A 229 -14.39 -5.80 2.27
C LYS A 229 -15.63 -4.91 2.21
N GLY A 230 -15.83 -4.11 3.26
CA GLY A 230 -16.88 -3.09 3.34
C GLY A 230 -16.32 -1.70 3.66
N PHE A 231 -17.21 -0.75 3.96
CA PHE A 231 -16.87 0.60 4.42
C PHE A 231 -17.53 0.90 5.78
N VAL A 232 -16.99 1.89 6.49
CA VAL A 232 -17.60 2.49 7.69
C VAL A 232 -17.85 3.98 7.41
N ASN A 233 -18.88 4.55 8.05
CA ASN A 233 -19.41 5.89 7.76
C ASN A 233 -20.08 5.97 6.38
N ASP A 234 -20.09 7.15 5.77
CA ASP A 234 -20.77 7.42 4.51
C ASP A 234 -20.14 6.66 3.34
N GLY A 235 -20.97 5.99 2.54
CA GLY A 235 -20.57 5.21 1.38
C GLY A 235 -21.79 4.71 0.60
N TYR A 236 -21.54 3.98 -0.49
CA TYR A 236 -22.61 3.41 -1.32
C TYR A 236 -22.07 2.25 -2.16
N VAL A 237 -22.98 1.41 -2.66
CA VAL A 237 -22.70 0.44 -3.74
C VAL A 237 -23.40 0.86 -5.02
N ILE A 238 -22.80 0.56 -6.17
CA ILE A 238 -23.37 0.86 -7.47
C ILE A 238 -23.09 -0.27 -8.45
N ALA A 239 -24.08 -0.67 -9.24
CA ALA A 239 -23.93 -1.66 -10.29
C ALA A 239 -24.73 -1.29 -11.54
N LYS A 240 -24.24 -1.72 -12.70
CA LYS A 240 -24.89 -1.48 -14.00
C LYS A 240 -25.79 -2.65 -14.38
N ILE A 241 -27.00 -2.35 -14.84
CA ILE A 241 -27.97 -3.35 -15.28
C ILE A 241 -27.56 -3.89 -16.66
N GLY A 242 -27.23 -5.18 -16.72
CA GLY A 242 -26.79 -5.85 -17.95
C GLY A 242 -27.92 -6.49 -18.78
N ALA A 243 -29.10 -6.71 -18.19
CA ALA A 243 -30.19 -7.44 -18.85
C ALA A 243 -31.57 -6.95 -18.40
N LEU A 244 -32.54 -6.96 -19.33
CA LEU A 244 -33.95 -6.67 -19.07
C LEU A 244 -34.78 -7.93 -18.88
N GLY A 245 -35.92 -7.79 -18.19
CA GLY A 245 -36.83 -8.90 -17.90
C GLY A 245 -36.21 -9.98 -17.01
N LYS A 246 -35.10 -9.68 -16.35
CA LYS A 246 -34.43 -10.54 -15.36
C LYS A 246 -34.54 -9.91 -13.98
N SER A 247 -34.63 -10.76 -12.97
CA SER A 247 -34.76 -10.37 -11.57
C SER A 247 -33.39 -10.41 -10.88
N MET A 248 -32.97 -9.28 -10.29
CA MET A 248 -31.69 -9.16 -9.58
C MET A 248 -31.77 -8.09 -8.49
N MET A 249 -31.04 -8.26 -7.38
CA MET A 249 -30.95 -7.27 -6.30
C MET A 249 -29.51 -6.79 -6.13
N LEU A 250 -29.34 -5.50 -5.84
CA LEU A 250 -28.09 -4.91 -5.37
C LEU A 250 -28.35 -4.30 -3.99
N GLY A 251 -27.42 -4.49 -3.06
CA GLY A 251 -27.62 -3.97 -1.72
C GLY A 251 -26.37 -3.95 -0.85
N LEU A 252 -26.58 -3.47 0.37
CA LEU A 252 -25.63 -3.46 1.47
C LEU A 252 -26.10 -4.44 2.53
N SER A 253 -25.16 -5.17 3.12
CA SER A 253 -25.40 -6.05 4.25
C SER A 253 -24.25 -5.96 5.25
N SER A 254 -24.56 -6.19 6.52
CA SER A 254 -23.59 -6.26 7.63
C SER A 254 -22.90 -7.62 7.71
N ASP A 255 -23.52 -8.67 7.18
CA ASP A 255 -22.96 -10.01 7.00
C ASP A 255 -23.42 -10.65 5.67
N ASP A 256 -22.88 -11.83 5.36
CA ASP A 256 -23.34 -12.67 4.26
C ASP A 256 -23.55 -14.09 4.81
N THR A 257 -24.80 -14.38 5.20
CA THR A 257 -25.15 -15.63 5.89
C THR A 257 -25.63 -16.73 4.95
N ASP A 258 -26.17 -16.36 3.78
CA ASP A 258 -26.57 -17.28 2.72
C ASP A 258 -26.65 -16.58 1.35
N ASN A 259 -26.82 -17.37 0.30
CA ASN A 259 -26.84 -16.90 -1.09
C ASN A 259 -28.23 -16.43 -1.57
N SER A 260 -29.15 -16.11 -0.65
CA SER A 260 -30.51 -15.67 -0.93
C SER A 260 -30.63 -14.16 -0.74
N TYR A 261 -31.68 -13.55 -1.28
CA TYR A 261 -31.96 -12.13 -1.04
C TYR A 261 -32.29 -11.81 0.42
N GLY A 262 -32.64 -12.84 1.21
CA GLY A 262 -33.01 -12.69 2.62
C GLY A 262 -31.87 -12.20 3.50
N SER A 263 -30.61 -12.42 3.10
CA SER A 263 -29.41 -11.98 3.81
C SER A 263 -29.03 -10.51 3.54
N ILE A 264 -29.75 -9.81 2.64
CA ILE A 264 -29.44 -8.42 2.27
C ILE A 264 -30.20 -7.45 3.19
N ASP A 265 -29.48 -6.62 3.95
CA ASP A 265 -30.06 -5.66 4.90
C ASP A 265 -30.82 -4.54 4.18
N TYR A 266 -30.24 -3.97 3.11
CA TYR A 266 -30.82 -2.88 2.31
C TYR A 266 -30.63 -3.14 0.83
N ALA A 267 -31.72 -3.28 0.07
CA ALA A 267 -31.67 -3.70 -1.32
C ALA A 267 -32.57 -2.88 -2.25
N LEU A 268 -32.02 -2.60 -3.44
CA LEU A 268 -32.81 -2.23 -4.60
C LEU A 268 -33.02 -3.49 -5.46
N TYR A 269 -34.27 -3.85 -5.71
CA TYR A 269 -34.65 -5.01 -6.52
C TYR A 269 -35.07 -4.54 -7.92
N ALA A 270 -34.32 -4.96 -8.94
CA ALA A 270 -34.72 -4.83 -10.33
C ALA A 270 -35.62 -6.01 -10.69
N ASP A 271 -36.94 -5.79 -10.69
CA ASP A 271 -37.94 -6.84 -10.88
C ASP A 271 -38.37 -6.95 -12.35
N GLY A 272 -37.88 -7.99 -13.01
CA GLY A 272 -38.26 -8.32 -14.38
C GLY A 272 -39.72 -8.77 -14.53
N GLY A 273 -40.33 -9.30 -13.48
CA GLY A 273 -41.69 -9.87 -13.49
C GLY A 273 -42.81 -8.84 -13.50
N ILE A 274 -42.53 -7.59 -13.09
CA ILE A 274 -43.50 -6.49 -13.02
C ILE A 274 -43.27 -5.41 -14.10
N GLY A 275 -42.60 -5.81 -15.20
CA GLY A 275 -42.29 -4.92 -16.31
C GLY A 275 -40.98 -4.13 -16.12
N SER A 276 -39.95 -4.78 -15.56
CA SER A 276 -38.62 -4.18 -15.33
C SER A 276 -38.70 -2.89 -14.52
N LYS A 277 -39.20 -3.00 -13.28
CA LYS A 277 -39.32 -1.86 -12.34
C LYS A 277 -38.57 -2.11 -11.05
N PHE A 278 -38.20 -1.03 -10.37
CA PHE A 278 -37.53 -1.13 -9.07
C PHE A 278 -38.50 -1.31 -7.91
N VAL A 279 -38.11 -2.16 -6.96
CA VAL A 279 -38.78 -2.37 -5.68
C VAL A 279 -37.73 -2.26 -4.57
N ILE A 280 -38.07 -1.64 -3.45
CA ILE A 280 -37.18 -1.52 -2.29
C ILE A 280 -37.45 -2.67 -1.33
N TYR A 281 -36.37 -3.33 -0.89
CA TYR A 281 -36.37 -4.37 0.12
C TYR A 281 -35.46 -3.98 1.28
N GLU A 282 -35.85 -4.32 2.50
CA GLU A 282 -34.97 -4.22 3.66
C GLU A 282 -35.18 -5.47 4.53
N ASN A 283 -34.08 -6.12 4.92
CA ASN A 283 -34.07 -7.36 5.70
C ASN A 283 -34.98 -8.45 5.08
N GLY A 284 -34.88 -8.66 3.76
CA GLY A 284 -35.70 -9.63 3.02
C GLY A 284 -37.18 -9.25 2.79
N ASP A 285 -37.67 -8.17 3.40
CA ASP A 285 -39.07 -7.75 3.27
C ASP A 285 -39.25 -6.70 2.18
N ARG A 286 -40.30 -6.86 1.37
CA ARG A 286 -40.74 -5.85 0.40
C ARG A 286 -41.23 -4.61 1.13
N LYS A 287 -40.59 -3.46 0.93
CA LYS A 287 -40.97 -2.18 1.56
C LYS A 287 -41.77 -1.29 0.64
N LYS A 288 -41.37 -1.13 -0.63
CA LYS A 288 -42.00 -0.16 -1.53
C LYS A 288 -41.86 -0.52 -3.01
N ASP A 289 -42.97 -0.42 -3.73
CA ASP A 289 -42.95 -0.35 -5.19
C ASP A 289 -42.64 1.06 -5.64
N THR A 290 -41.54 1.24 -6.35
CA THR A 290 -41.14 2.59 -6.79
C THR A 290 -41.96 3.07 -7.98
N GLY A 291 -42.49 2.13 -8.78
CA GLY A 291 -43.12 2.40 -10.07
C GLY A 291 -42.14 2.81 -11.18
N VAL A 292 -40.86 2.98 -10.85
CA VAL A 292 -39.80 3.42 -11.77
C VAL A 292 -39.34 2.24 -12.61
N ALA A 293 -39.43 2.39 -13.93
CA ALA A 293 -38.89 1.42 -14.88
C ALA A 293 -37.38 1.63 -15.11
N TYR A 294 -36.69 0.56 -15.49
CA TYR A 294 -35.26 0.59 -15.84
C TYR A 294 -35.00 0.03 -17.25
N ALA A 295 -33.86 0.39 -17.81
CA ALA A 295 -33.32 -0.06 -19.09
C ALA A 295 -31.96 -0.75 -18.93
N ILE A 296 -31.52 -1.47 -19.97
CA ILE A 296 -30.13 -1.97 -20.02
C ILE A 296 -29.18 -0.77 -20.04
N GLY A 297 -28.17 -0.82 -19.18
CA GLY A 297 -27.17 0.22 -19.05
C GLY A 297 -27.46 1.25 -17.96
N ASP A 298 -28.65 1.23 -17.37
CA ASP A 298 -28.96 2.00 -16.16
C ASP A 298 -28.16 1.48 -14.96
N TYR A 299 -28.10 2.29 -13.90
CA TYR A 299 -27.38 1.97 -12.68
C TYR A 299 -28.33 1.81 -11.50
N MET A 300 -28.07 0.78 -10.71
CA MET A 300 -28.63 0.59 -9.37
C MET A 300 -27.63 1.17 -8.37
N LYS A 301 -28.08 2.01 -7.44
CA LYS A 301 -27.27 2.58 -6.37
C LYS A 301 -28.02 2.44 -5.05
N VAL A 302 -27.32 1.93 -4.02
CA VAL A 302 -27.81 1.81 -2.64
C VAL A 302 -26.84 2.53 -1.74
#